data_AF-A0A0G1Y630-F1
#
_entry.id   AF-A0A0G1Y630-F1
#
_cell.length_a   1.000
_cell.length_b   1.000
_cell.length_c   1.000
_cell.angle_alpha   90.00
_cell.angle_beta   90.00
_cell.angle_gamma   90.00
#
_symmetry.space_group_name_H-M   'P 1'
#
loop_
_entity.id
_entity.type
_entity.pdbx_description
1 polymer ?
#
loop_
_entity_poly.entity_id
_entity_poly.type
_entity_poly.pdbx_seq_one_letter_code
_entity_poly.pdbx_strand_id
1 'polypeptide(L)'
;MEQPSQTKTISALVVILLILGVGFLLLTKYRVSLNQENLPTSSNVGDEQVTVVVKNTPMVNGITSAPTGFPRDIPLESGNLTESATTQYPRENARQLSLSYLSLKTIAQKYAEYKNYMERTGYQITEGSTSSSLRTIWGAKQNVNLTVVVSGRENRTLVQLSYLLK
;
A
#
# COMPACT_ATOMS: atom_id res chain seq x y z
N MET A 1 -6.89 73.80 5.91
CA MET A 1 -7.95 72.77 6.04
C MET A 1 -7.43 71.54 5.31
N GLU A 2 -6.77 70.64 6.03
CA GLU A 2 -6.16 69.44 5.46
C GLU A 2 -7.17 68.28 5.52
N GLN A 3 -7.44 67.71 4.35
CA GLN A 3 -8.40 66.63 4.15
C GLN A 3 -7.77 65.31 4.65
N PRO A 4 -8.42 64.58 5.57
CA PRO A 4 -7.78 63.46 6.23
C PRO A 4 -7.64 62.26 5.28
N SER A 5 -6.44 61.69 5.27
CA SER A 5 -5.99 60.52 4.50
C SER A 5 -6.66 59.21 4.95
N GLN A 6 -7.99 59.13 4.97
CA GLN A 6 -8.72 57.91 5.33
C GLN A 6 -9.07 57.01 4.14
N THR A 7 -9.06 57.53 2.91
CA THR A 7 -9.41 56.76 1.70
C THR A 7 -8.35 55.73 1.31
N LYS A 8 -7.07 55.98 1.61
CA LYS A 8 -5.97 55.04 1.28
C LYS A 8 -5.94 53.81 2.19
N THR A 9 -6.28 53.97 3.46
CA THR A 9 -6.28 52.88 4.45
C THR A 9 -7.45 51.91 4.21
N ILE A 10 -8.62 52.43 3.82
CA ILE A 10 -9.80 51.61 3.52
C ILE A 10 -9.57 50.77 2.26
N SER A 11 -8.91 51.32 1.24
CA SER A 11 -8.60 50.59 0.00
C SER A 11 -7.64 49.41 0.24
N ALA A 12 -6.60 49.58 1.05
CA ALA A 12 -5.66 48.51 1.38
C ALA A 12 -6.32 47.35 2.17
N LEU A 13 -7.23 47.68 3.09
CA LEU A 13 -7.97 46.70 3.90
C LEU A 13 -8.92 45.85 3.04
N VAL A 14 -9.60 46.46 2.06
CA VAL A 14 -10.49 45.74 1.14
C VAL A 14 -9.72 44.77 0.24
N VAL A 15 -8.53 45.16 -0.24
CA VAL A 15 -7.68 44.28 -1.08
C VAL A 15 -7.19 43.07 -0.28
N ILE A 16 -6.77 43.26 0.98
CA ILE A 16 -6.32 42.17 1.85
C ILE A 16 -7.47 41.20 2.15
N LEU A 17 -8.67 41.71 2.46
CA LEU A 17 -9.87 40.89 2.67
C LEU A 17 -10.27 40.10 1.42
N LEU A 18 -10.11 40.68 0.22
CA LEU A 18 -10.35 39.99 -1.04
C LEU A 18 -9.35 38.85 -1.27
N ILE A 19 -8.06 39.07 -1.01
CA ILE A 19 -7.02 38.03 -1.17
C ILE A 19 -7.25 36.89 -0.16
N LEU A 20 -7.58 37.21 1.10
CA LEU A 20 -7.91 36.22 2.11
C LEU A 20 -9.21 35.46 1.80
N GLY A 21 -10.22 36.13 1.27
CA GLY A 21 -11.49 35.51 0.86
C GLY A 21 -11.31 34.55 -0.32
N VAL A 22 -10.51 34.92 -1.33
CA VAL A 22 -10.17 34.04 -2.46
C VAL A 22 -9.31 32.87 -2.00
N GLY A 23 -8.32 33.10 -1.14
CA GLY A 23 -7.51 32.03 -0.54
C GLY A 23 -8.33 31.04 0.28
N PHE A 24 -9.30 31.53 1.06
CA PHE A 24 -10.23 30.68 1.82
C PHE A 24 -11.16 29.87 0.92
N LEU A 25 -11.69 30.45 -0.16
CA LEU A 25 -12.53 29.74 -1.14
C LEU A 25 -11.77 28.64 -1.91
N LEU A 26 -10.48 28.83 -2.17
CA LEU A 26 -9.65 27.78 -2.79
C LEU A 26 -9.33 26.64 -1.80
N LEU A 27 -9.16 26.95 -0.51
CA LEU A 27 -8.95 25.95 0.54
C LEU A 27 -10.19 25.10 0.82
N THR A 28 -11.41 25.67 0.75
CA THR A 28 -12.65 24.89 0.95
C THR A 28 -12.91 23.92 -0.21
N LYS A 29 -12.61 24.30 -1.46
CA LYS A 29 -12.72 23.37 -2.61
C LYS A 29 -11.76 22.19 -2.53
N TYR A 30 -10.59 22.35 -1.92
CA TYR A 30 -9.63 21.26 -1.74
C TYR A 30 -10.02 20.26 -0.63
N ARG A 31 -10.86 20.66 0.33
CA ARG A 31 -11.27 19.77 1.45
C ARG A 31 -12.54 18.96 1.21
N VAL A 32 -13.23 19.15 0.08
CA VAL A 32 -14.51 18.46 -0.21
C VAL A 32 -14.33 17.13 -0.98
N SER A 33 -13.10 16.74 -1.37
CA SER A 33 -12.83 15.47 -2.08
C SER A 33 -12.13 14.38 -1.26
N LEU A 34 -12.33 14.33 0.06
CA LEU A 34 -11.77 13.24 0.89
C LEU A 34 -12.79 12.40 1.67
N ASN A 35 -14.09 12.67 1.53
CA ASN A 35 -15.16 11.84 2.11
C ASN A 35 -16.21 11.48 1.06
N GLN A 36 -15.82 10.64 0.09
CA GLN A 36 -16.80 9.87 -0.66
C GLN A 36 -16.37 8.39 -0.62
N GLU A 37 -16.67 7.74 0.51
CA GLU A 37 -17.02 6.32 0.52
C GLU A 37 -18.20 6.14 -0.45
N ASN A 38 -17.91 5.92 -1.73
CA ASN A 38 -18.82 5.21 -2.60
C ASN A 38 -18.57 3.72 -2.36
N LEU A 39 -19.19 3.16 -1.33
CA LEU A 39 -19.58 1.75 -1.34
C LEU A 39 -20.56 1.58 -2.51
N PRO A 40 -20.27 0.72 -3.51
CA PRO A 40 -21.24 0.46 -4.56
C PRO A 40 -22.37 -0.42 -3.99
N THR A 41 -23.51 0.18 -3.70
CA THR A 41 -24.78 -0.54 -3.57
C THR A 41 -25.20 -1.00 -4.97
N SER A 42 -24.81 -2.23 -5.32
CA SER A 42 -25.22 -2.89 -6.55
C SER A 42 -26.65 -3.41 -6.44
N SER A 43 -27.57 -2.78 -7.17
CA SER A 43 -28.95 -3.27 -7.34
C SER A 43 -29.05 -4.18 -8.56
N ASN A 44 -29.41 -5.45 -8.29
CA ASN A 44 -30.06 -6.46 -9.14
C ASN A 44 -29.49 -6.78 -10.54
N VAL A 45 -28.97 -8.01 -10.70
CA VAL A 45 -29.46 -9.10 -11.59
C VAL A 45 -28.78 -10.39 -11.11
N GLY A 46 -29.48 -11.53 -11.11
CA GLY A 46 -29.05 -12.81 -10.53
C GLY A 46 -27.70 -13.31 -11.01
N ASP A 47 -26.67 -13.02 -10.24
CA ASP A 47 -25.31 -13.52 -10.38
C ASP A 47 -24.95 -14.05 -8.99
N GLU A 48 -24.63 -15.34 -8.87
CA GLU A 48 -24.19 -15.91 -7.60
C GLU A 48 -23.06 -15.03 -7.06
N GLN A 49 -23.25 -14.42 -5.88
CA GLN A 49 -22.25 -13.55 -5.27
C GLN A 49 -21.06 -14.42 -4.85
N VAL A 50 -20.16 -14.66 -5.81
CA VAL A 50 -18.88 -15.30 -5.55
C VAL A 50 -18.07 -14.33 -4.69
N THR A 51 -18.12 -14.56 -3.39
CA THR A 51 -17.53 -13.68 -2.38
C THR A 51 -16.04 -14.00 -2.25
N VAL A 52 -15.20 -12.96 -2.24
CA VAL A 52 -13.77 -13.09 -1.95
C VAL A 52 -13.61 -13.49 -0.47
N VAL A 53 -12.90 -14.60 -0.22
CA VAL A 53 -12.71 -15.13 1.14
C VAL A 53 -11.29 -14.84 1.60
N VAL A 54 -11.16 -14.13 2.73
CA VAL A 54 -9.88 -13.89 3.41
C VAL A 54 -9.80 -14.77 4.65
N LYS A 55 -8.73 -15.54 4.79
CA LYS A 55 -8.46 -16.39 5.94
C LYS A 55 -7.10 -16.06 6.53
N ASN A 56 -7.09 -15.53 7.74
CA ASN A 56 -5.85 -15.31 8.50
C ASN A 56 -5.26 -16.66 8.95
N THR A 57 -3.93 -16.76 8.94
CA THR A 57 -3.23 -17.92 9.48
C THR A 57 -3.31 -17.88 11.01
N PRO A 58 -3.77 -18.95 11.67
CA PRO A 58 -3.87 -18.97 13.13
C PRO A 58 -2.49 -18.86 13.77
N MET A 59 -2.40 -18.07 14.82
CA MET A 59 -1.21 -18.03 15.68
C MET A 59 -1.19 -19.28 16.56
N VAL A 60 -0.04 -19.93 16.66
CA VAL A 60 0.18 -21.08 17.55
C VAL A 60 1.25 -20.68 18.56
N ASN A 61 0.92 -20.72 19.86
CA ASN A 61 1.82 -20.28 20.94
C ASN A 61 2.35 -18.85 20.76
N GLY A 62 1.53 -17.94 20.24
CA GLY A 62 1.93 -16.55 19.98
C GLY A 62 2.82 -16.36 18.74
N ILE A 63 3.05 -17.42 17.96
CA ILE A 63 3.89 -17.38 16.75
C ILE A 63 3.00 -17.47 15.51
N THR A 64 3.08 -16.46 14.65
CA THR A 64 2.46 -16.47 13.32
C THR A 64 3.32 -17.29 12.36
N SER A 65 2.70 -18.22 11.63
CA SER A 65 3.36 -19.02 10.59
C SER A 65 3.03 -18.49 9.19
N ALA A 66 3.85 -18.85 8.19
CA ALA A 66 3.51 -18.60 6.80
C ALA A 66 2.19 -19.35 6.44
N PRO A 67 1.36 -18.80 5.52
CA PRO A 67 0.11 -19.45 5.17
C PRO A 67 0.37 -20.80 4.49
N THR A 68 -0.55 -21.75 4.67
CA THR A 68 -0.42 -23.10 4.09
C THR A 68 -0.23 -23.03 2.58
N GLY A 69 0.81 -23.70 2.07
CA GLY A 69 1.15 -23.71 0.64
C GLY A 69 2.07 -22.57 0.21
N PHE A 70 2.52 -21.70 1.12
CA PHE A 70 3.56 -20.72 0.80
C PHE A 70 4.87 -21.43 0.41
N PRO A 71 5.53 -21.03 -0.69
CA PRO A 71 6.77 -21.67 -1.12
C PRO A 71 7.87 -21.57 -0.05
N ARG A 72 8.54 -22.69 0.21
CA ARG A 72 9.58 -22.79 1.25
C ARG A 72 10.95 -22.26 0.81
N ASP A 73 11.13 -22.08 -0.49
CA ASP A 73 12.36 -21.59 -1.12
C ASP A 73 12.44 -20.05 -1.18
N ILE A 74 11.29 -19.36 -1.02
CA ILE A 74 11.27 -17.90 -0.85
C ILE A 74 11.99 -17.54 0.46
N PRO A 75 12.97 -16.63 0.43
CA PRO A 75 13.72 -16.30 1.63
C PRO A 75 12.82 -15.57 2.63
N LEU A 76 12.63 -16.19 3.79
CA LEU A 76 11.87 -15.65 4.92
C LEU A 76 12.72 -15.72 6.18
N GLU A 77 12.58 -14.72 7.05
CA GLU A 77 13.19 -14.73 8.37
C GLU A 77 12.24 -15.40 9.37
N SER A 78 12.74 -16.39 10.11
CA SER A 78 11.95 -17.11 11.10
C SER A 78 11.56 -16.23 12.28
N GLY A 79 10.32 -16.37 12.76
CA GLY A 79 9.88 -15.84 14.07
C GLY A 79 9.44 -14.37 14.11
N ASN A 80 9.46 -13.64 12.99
CA ASN A 80 9.12 -12.20 12.96
C ASN A 80 7.87 -11.86 12.13
N LEU A 81 7.05 -12.85 11.78
CA LEU A 81 5.83 -12.67 11.00
C LEU A 81 4.80 -11.84 11.81
N THR A 82 4.42 -10.69 11.26
CA THR A 82 3.42 -9.78 11.84
C THR A 82 2.03 -10.04 11.28
N GLU A 83 1.93 -10.43 10.01
CA GLU A 83 0.67 -10.76 9.35
C GLU A 83 0.86 -11.97 8.43
N SER A 84 -0.19 -12.76 8.25
CA SER A 84 -0.19 -13.94 7.40
C SER A 84 -1.62 -14.31 7.06
N ALA A 85 -1.94 -14.37 5.77
CA ALA A 85 -3.29 -14.63 5.29
C ALA A 85 -3.30 -15.32 3.92
N THR A 86 -4.39 -16.01 3.66
CA THR A 86 -4.75 -16.54 2.34
C THR A 86 -6.02 -15.84 1.87
N THR A 87 -5.98 -15.26 0.67
CA THR A 87 -7.16 -14.71 -0.01
C THR A 87 -7.52 -15.59 -1.20
N GLN A 88 -8.79 -15.99 -1.30
CA GLN A 88 -9.31 -16.75 -2.42
C GLN A 88 -10.17 -15.85 -3.30
N TYR A 89 -9.90 -15.92 -4.61
CA TYR A 89 -10.58 -15.19 -5.68
C TYR A 89 -11.25 -16.22 -6.60
N PRO A 90 -12.46 -16.72 -6.26
CA PRO A 90 -12.99 -17.90 -6.94
C PRO A 90 -13.42 -17.61 -8.38
N ARG A 91 -13.80 -16.36 -8.72
CA ARG A 91 -14.13 -15.98 -10.12
C ARG A 91 -12.91 -16.07 -11.03
N GLU A 92 -11.75 -15.68 -10.51
CA GLU A 92 -10.48 -15.67 -11.22
C GLU A 92 -9.74 -17.02 -11.12
N ASN A 93 -10.32 -18.01 -10.42
CA ASN A 93 -9.68 -19.26 -10.03
C ASN A 93 -8.28 -19.03 -9.41
N ALA A 94 -8.13 -17.96 -8.62
CA ALA A 94 -6.85 -17.50 -8.12
C ALA A 94 -6.78 -17.53 -6.59
N ARG A 95 -5.57 -17.69 -6.07
CA ARG A 95 -5.30 -17.69 -4.62
C ARG A 95 -4.07 -16.86 -4.32
N GLN A 96 -4.21 -15.88 -3.44
CA GLN A 96 -3.12 -15.07 -2.95
C GLN A 96 -2.70 -15.52 -1.55
N LEU A 97 -1.40 -15.68 -1.36
CA LEU A 97 -0.78 -15.92 -0.07
C LEU A 97 -0.01 -14.66 0.33
N SER A 98 -0.44 -14.02 1.39
CA SER A 98 0.10 -12.74 1.85
C SER A 98 0.75 -12.91 3.21
N LEU A 99 1.91 -12.28 3.40
CA LEU A 99 2.54 -12.21 4.70
C LEU A 99 3.36 -10.93 4.85
N SER A 100 3.57 -10.51 6.09
CA SER A 100 4.46 -9.41 6.43
C SER A 100 5.32 -9.76 7.64
N TYR A 101 6.56 -9.27 7.68
CA TYR A 101 7.46 -9.47 8.81
C TYR A 101 8.45 -8.31 8.95
N LEU A 102 9.03 -8.21 10.15
CA LEU A 102 10.08 -7.23 10.45
C LEU A 102 11.46 -7.89 10.41
N SER A 103 12.39 -7.25 9.72
CA SER A 103 13.79 -7.67 9.60
C SER A 103 14.74 -6.67 10.25
N LEU A 104 15.85 -7.19 10.77
CA LEU A 104 16.99 -6.39 11.22
C LEU A 104 17.94 -6.02 10.08
N LYS A 105 17.80 -6.65 8.91
CA LYS A 105 18.56 -6.29 7.71
C LYS A 105 18.07 -4.96 7.16
N THR A 106 18.93 -4.25 6.42
CA THR A 106 18.56 -2.99 5.78
C THR A 106 17.61 -3.22 4.60
N ILE A 107 16.90 -2.15 4.18
CA ILE A 107 16.05 -2.17 2.98
C ILE A 107 16.84 -2.65 1.76
N ALA A 108 18.07 -2.16 1.58
CA ALA A 108 18.93 -2.54 0.47
C ALA A 108 19.30 -4.03 0.50
N GLN A 109 19.62 -4.58 1.67
CA GLN A 109 19.94 -5.99 1.84
C GLN A 109 18.74 -6.89 1.54
N LYS A 110 17.55 -6.57 2.08
CA LYS A 110 16.33 -7.35 1.81
C LYS A 110 15.91 -7.27 0.34
N TYR A 111 15.96 -6.08 -0.24
CA TYR A 111 15.68 -5.89 -1.65
C TYR A 111 16.61 -6.76 -2.53
N ALA A 112 17.93 -6.71 -2.28
CA ALA A 112 18.89 -7.52 -3.03
C ALA A 112 18.66 -9.02 -2.86
N GLU A 113 18.33 -9.47 -1.65
CA GLU A 113 18.02 -10.87 -1.36
C GLU A 113 16.83 -11.39 -2.20
N TYR A 114 15.75 -10.61 -2.26
CA TYR A 114 14.57 -10.98 -3.05
C TYR A 114 14.80 -10.87 -4.55
N LYS A 115 15.53 -9.84 -5.00
CA LYS A 115 15.91 -9.70 -6.41
C LYS A 115 16.74 -10.90 -6.87
N ASN A 116 17.80 -11.25 -6.13
CA ASN A 116 18.66 -12.39 -6.44
C ASN A 116 17.89 -13.72 -6.42
N TYR A 117 16.95 -13.89 -5.47
CA TYR A 117 16.07 -15.06 -5.45
C TYR A 117 15.21 -15.15 -6.71
N MET A 118 14.54 -14.05 -7.09
CA MET A 118 13.69 -13.99 -8.27
C MET A 118 14.47 -14.26 -9.56
N GLU A 119 15.66 -13.67 -9.71
CA GLU A 119 16.55 -13.88 -10.87
C GLU A 119 16.98 -15.35 -10.96
N ARG A 120 17.51 -15.91 -9.86
CA ARG A 120 17.98 -17.30 -9.81
C ARG A 120 16.88 -18.32 -10.08
N THR A 121 15.65 -18.00 -9.70
CA THR A 121 14.49 -18.90 -9.86
C THR A 121 13.68 -18.63 -11.13
N GLY A 122 14.19 -17.78 -12.03
CA GLY A 122 13.67 -17.58 -13.38
C GLY A 122 12.42 -16.69 -13.47
N TYR A 123 12.20 -15.78 -12.52
CA TYR A 123 11.15 -14.77 -12.66
C TYR A 123 11.55 -13.70 -13.67
N GLN A 124 10.57 -13.23 -14.44
CA GLN A 124 10.67 -11.97 -15.16
C GLN A 124 10.42 -10.84 -14.16
N ILE A 125 11.40 -9.96 -13.97
CA ILE A 125 11.37 -8.94 -12.93
C ILE A 125 11.03 -7.58 -13.52
N THR A 126 10.09 -6.90 -12.88
CA THR A 126 9.84 -5.46 -13.02
C THR A 126 10.16 -4.79 -11.70
N GLU A 127 11.03 -3.78 -11.73
CA GLU A 127 11.37 -2.98 -10.55
C GLU A 127 10.38 -1.81 -10.39
N GLY A 128 9.97 -1.53 -9.16
CA GLY A 128 9.06 -0.44 -8.83
C GLY A 128 9.76 0.78 -8.29
N SER A 129 9.18 1.38 -7.24
CA SER A 129 9.87 2.43 -6.49
C SER A 129 11.28 1.96 -6.14
N THR A 130 12.28 2.76 -6.46
CA THR A 130 13.69 2.51 -6.14
C THR A 130 14.21 3.48 -5.08
N SER A 131 13.30 4.19 -4.41
CA SER A 131 13.65 5.13 -3.35
C SER A 131 14.38 4.44 -2.20
N SER A 132 15.14 5.21 -1.42
CA SER A 132 15.90 4.67 -0.29
C SER A 132 14.99 4.18 0.85
N SER A 133 13.77 4.72 0.96
CA SER A 133 12.80 4.41 2.02
C SER A 133 11.78 3.34 1.63
N LEU A 134 11.61 3.07 0.33
CA LEU A 134 10.65 2.11 -0.20
C LEU A 134 11.17 1.50 -1.49
N ARG A 135 11.31 0.18 -1.49
CA ARG A 135 11.64 -0.59 -2.68
C ARG A 135 10.58 -1.65 -2.98
N THR A 136 10.22 -1.75 -4.26
CA THR A 136 9.25 -2.75 -4.71
C THR A 136 9.82 -3.56 -5.86
N ILE A 137 9.56 -4.87 -5.86
CA ILE A 137 9.90 -5.78 -6.95
C ILE A 137 8.64 -6.61 -7.28
N TRP A 138 8.31 -6.68 -8.56
CA TRP A 138 7.33 -7.62 -9.09
C TRP A 138 8.04 -8.68 -9.91
N GLY A 139 7.77 -9.95 -9.61
CA GLY A 139 8.23 -11.08 -10.38
C GLY A 139 7.05 -11.84 -10.97
N ALA A 140 7.10 -12.14 -12.26
CA ALA A 140 6.16 -13.06 -12.93
C ALA A 140 6.87 -14.32 -13.40
N LYS A 141 6.29 -15.50 -13.13
CA LYS A 141 6.80 -16.80 -13.61
C LYS A 141 5.63 -17.75 -13.83
N GLN A 142 5.40 -18.15 -15.09
CA GLN A 142 4.26 -19.01 -15.46
C GLN A 142 2.94 -18.43 -14.88
N ASN A 143 2.19 -19.21 -14.09
CA ASN A 143 0.94 -18.78 -13.46
C ASN A 143 1.14 -18.20 -12.05
N VAL A 144 2.35 -17.76 -11.74
CA VAL A 144 2.72 -17.24 -10.42
C VAL A 144 3.20 -15.80 -10.54
N ASN A 145 2.67 -14.95 -9.66
CA ASN A 145 3.20 -13.60 -9.46
C ASN A 145 3.66 -13.44 -8.02
N LEU A 146 4.86 -12.92 -7.83
CA LEU A 146 5.41 -12.58 -6.53
C LEU A 146 5.66 -11.07 -6.47
N THR A 147 4.96 -10.39 -5.58
CA THR A 147 5.23 -8.99 -5.24
C THR A 147 5.96 -8.93 -3.91
N VAL A 148 7.04 -8.15 -3.85
CA VAL A 148 7.77 -7.87 -2.64
C VAL A 148 7.88 -6.36 -2.45
N VAL A 149 7.44 -5.88 -1.30
CA VAL A 149 7.61 -4.49 -0.86
C VAL A 149 8.53 -4.48 0.35
N VAL A 150 9.56 -3.65 0.32
CA VAL A 150 10.55 -3.48 1.37
C VAL A 150 10.59 -2.02 1.77
N SER A 151 10.27 -1.71 3.03
CA SER A 151 10.19 -0.34 3.55
C SER A 151 10.76 -0.22 4.96
N GLY A 152 10.99 1.01 5.41
CA GLY A 152 11.42 1.28 6.79
C GLY A 152 10.23 1.37 7.75
N ARG A 153 10.36 0.77 8.95
CA ARG A 153 9.39 0.89 10.05
C ARG A 153 10.12 0.81 11.40
N GLU A 154 10.06 1.89 12.19
CA GLU A 154 10.53 1.92 13.60
C GLU A 154 11.92 1.27 13.80
N ASN A 155 12.92 1.76 13.06
CA ASN A 155 14.32 1.25 13.07
C ASN A 155 14.50 -0.19 12.55
N ARG A 156 13.46 -0.79 11.95
CA ARG A 156 13.50 -2.10 11.28
C ARG A 156 13.11 -1.95 9.83
N THR A 157 13.33 -3.02 9.07
CA THR A 157 12.82 -3.14 7.70
C THR A 157 11.53 -3.95 7.73
N LEU A 158 10.43 -3.36 7.27
CA LEU A 158 9.19 -4.08 7.00
C LEU A 158 9.30 -4.73 5.62
N VAL A 159 9.00 -6.01 5.57
CA VAL A 159 8.90 -6.77 4.31
C VAL A 159 7.48 -7.27 4.17
N GLN A 160 6.85 -6.97 3.05
CA GLN A 160 5.51 -7.45 2.70
C GLN A 160 5.60 -8.27 1.42
N LEU A 161 5.04 -9.47 1.44
CA LEU A 161 5.01 -10.38 0.32
C LEU A 161 3.57 -10.68 -0.08
N SER A 162 3.35 -10.73 -1.38
CA SER A 162 2.13 -11.25 -1.99
C SER A 162 2.50 -12.26 -3.06
N TYR A 163 2.12 -13.52 -2.84
CA TYR A 163 2.34 -14.63 -3.76
C TYR A 163 1.01 -15.07 -4.35
N LEU A 164 0.75 -14.68 -5.59
CA LEU A 164 -0.49 -14.94 -6.32
C LEU A 164 -0.33 -16.15 -7.23
N LEU A 165 -1.16 -17.16 -7.01
CA LEU A 165 -1.35 -18.34 -7.85
C LEU A 165 -2.57 -18.12 -8.74
N LYS A 166 -2.41 -18.31 -10.05
CA LYS A 166 -3.49 -18.32 -11.05
C LYS A 166 -3.60 -19.68 -11.74
#